data_AF-A0AA96TA77-F1
#
_entry.id   AF-A0AA96TA77-F1
#
_cell.length_a   1.000
_cell.length_b   1.000
_cell.length_c   1.000
_cell.angle_alpha   90.00
_cell.angle_beta   90.00
_cell.angle_gamma   90.00
#
_symmetry.space_group_name_H-M   'P 1'
#
loop_
_entity.id
_entity.type
_entity.pdbx_description
1 polymer ?
#
loop_
_entity_poly.entity_id
_entity_poly.type
_entity_poly.pdbx_seq_one_letter_code
_entity_poly.pdbx_strand_id
1 'polypeptide(L)' 'MSKRVYKPAFSHEKAQEMILNGECGAFNPILLDCLKDISKEIKLRYENDEMK' A
#
# COMPACT_ATOMS: atom_id res chain seq x y z
N MET A 1 4.08 8.72 4.20
CA MET A 1 4.97 7.90 3.34
C MET A 1 6.25 7.51 4.07
N SER A 2 6.53 6.21 4.30
CA SER A 2 7.75 5.81 5.04
C SER A 2 9.01 5.96 4.17
N LYS A 3 9.73 7.07 4.35
CA LYS A 3 10.96 7.40 3.61
C LYS A 3 12.11 6.50 4.07
N ARG A 4 12.65 5.69 3.16
CA ARG A 4 13.87 4.90 3.42
C ARG A 4 15.09 5.73 3.06
N VAL A 5 16.19 5.54 3.78
CA VAL A 5 17.45 6.29 3.56
C VAL A 5 17.98 6.15 2.13
N TYR A 6 17.76 4.99 1.50
CA TYR A 6 18.29 4.64 0.19
C TYR A 6 17.24 4.61 -0.93
N LYS A 7 15.95 4.81 -0.61
CA LYS A 7 14.88 4.78 -1.61
C LYS A 7 13.68 5.62 -1.18
N PRO A 8 13.14 6.47 -2.07
CA PRO A 8 11.88 7.15 -1.78
C PRO A 8 10.75 6.14 -1.56
N ALA A 9 9.76 6.55 -0.79
CA ALA A 9 8.53 5.78 -0.65
C ALA A 9 7.78 5.74 -2.00
N PHE A 10 7.12 4.62 -2.28
CA PHE A 10 6.19 4.53 -3.42
C PHE A 10 4.89 5.24 -3.09
N SER A 11 4.21 5.82 -4.08
CA SER A 11 2.84 6.31 -3.89
C SER A 11 1.90 5.17 -3.50
N HIS A 12 0.79 5.49 -2.85
CA HIS A 12 -0.22 4.50 -2.46
C HIS A 12 -0.67 3.67 -3.68
N GLU A 13 -0.98 4.34 -4.77
CA GLU A 13 -1.41 3.73 -6.02
C GLU A 13 -0.34 2.80 -6.61
N LYS A 14 0.93 3.23 -6.62
CA LYS A 14 2.02 2.40 -7.13
C LYS A 14 2.26 1.18 -6.24
N ALA A 15 2.15 1.33 -4.92
CA ALA A 15 2.26 0.21 -3.99
C ALA A 15 1.12 -0.81 -4.21
N GLN A 16 -0.11 -0.35 -4.43
CA GLN A 16 -1.23 -1.22 -4.75
C GLN A 16 -1.02 -1.97 -6.06
N GLU A 17 -0.61 -1.28 -7.12
CA GLU A 17 -0.33 -1.90 -8.42
C GLU A 17 0.72 -3.01 -8.31
N MET A 18 1.83 -2.75 -7.63
CA MET A 18 2.90 -3.75 -7.44
C MET A 18 2.42 -4.97 -6.64
N ILE A 19 1.52 -4.79 -5.68
CA ILE A 19 0.95 -5.90 -4.90
C ILE A 19 -0.04 -6.72 -5.75
N LEU A 20 -0.92 -6.05 -6.49
CA LEU A 20 -1.94 -6.70 -7.32
C LEU A 20 -1.35 -7.42 -8.53
N ASN A 21 -0.27 -6.89 -9.11
CA ASN A 21 0.46 -7.50 -10.22
C ASN A 21 1.41 -8.62 -9.79
N GLY A 22 1.57 -8.85 -8.47
CA GLY A 22 2.49 -9.86 -7.94
C GLY A 22 3.98 -9.48 -8.04
N GLU A 23 4.30 -8.22 -8.32
CA GLU A 23 5.69 -7.72 -8.36
C GLU A 23 6.36 -7.73 -6.98
N CYS A 24 5.56 -7.73 -5.91
CA CYS A 24 6.00 -7.89 -4.53
C CYS A 24 5.97 -9.34 -4.03
N GLY A 25 5.71 -10.32 -4.91
CA GLY A 25 5.50 -11.73 -4.57
C GLY A 25 4.02 -12.15 -4.60
N ALA A 26 3.76 -13.43 -4.30
CA ALA A 26 2.41 -13.99 -4.31
C ALA A 26 1.72 -13.82 -2.94
N PHE A 27 0.61 -13.10 -2.93
CA PHE A 27 -0.29 -13.04 -1.78
C PHE A 27 -1.44 -14.04 -1.95
N ASN A 28 -2.04 -14.46 -0.85
CA ASN A 28 -3.27 -15.24 -0.89
C ASN A 28 -4.37 -14.39 -1.59
N PRO A 29 -5.09 -14.94 -2.59
CA PRO A 29 -6.16 -14.22 -3.29
C PRO A 29 -7.19 -13.55 -2.37
N ILE A 30 -7.52 -14.19 -1.24
CA ILE A 30 -8.45 -13.62 -0.25
C ILE A 30 -7.89 -12.32 0.34
N LEU A 31 -6.58 -12.29 0.63
CA LEU A 31 -5.94 -11.08 1.17
C LEU A 31 -5.87 -9.96 0.13
N LEU A 32 -5.71 -10.30 -1.16
CA LEU A 32 -5.72 -9.31 -2.24
C LEU A 32 -7.09 -8.65 -2.38
N ASP A 33 -8.17 -9.41 -2.24
CA ASP A 33 -9.52 -8.86 -2.29
C ASP A 33 -9.85 -8.04 -1.03
N CYS A 34 -9.50 -8.53 0.16
CA CYS A 34 -9.62 -7.73 1.38
C CYS A 34 -8.83 -6.42 1.27
N LEU A 35 -7.61 -6.45 0.71
CA LEU A 35 -6.78 -5.26 0.50
C LEU A 35 -7.45 -4.24 -0.43
N LYS A 36 -8.13 -4.69 -1.48
CA LYS A 36 -8.89 -3.79 -2.38
C LYS A 36 -10.03 -3.11 -1.63
N ASP A 37 -10.75 -3.86 -0.81
CA ASP A 37 -11.91 -3.36 -0.05
C ASP A 37 -11.50 -2.26 0.94
N ILE A 38 -10.41 -2.45 1.67
CA ILE A 38 -9.96 -1.52 2.71
C ILE A 38 -8.94 -0.48 2.22
N SER A 39 -8.55 -0.49 0.95
CA SER A 39 -7.49 0.37 0.42
C SER A 39 -7.70 1.86 0.70
N LYS A 40 -8.94 2.34 0.56
CA LYS A 40 -9.29 3.75 0.80
C LYS A 40 -9.11 4.13 2.28
N GLU A 41 -9.49 3.23 3.18
CA GLU A 41 -9.34 3.43 4.63
C GLU A 41 -7.87 3.44 5.01
N ILE A 42 -7.07 2.52 4.45
CA ILE A 42 -5.62 2.49 4.62
C ILE A 42 -5.01 3.84 4.21
N LYS A 43 -5.36 4.35 3.01
CA LYS A 43 -4.84 5.65 2.53
C LYS A 43 -5.17 6.78 3.49
N LEU A 44 -6.44 6.91 3.89
CA LEU A 44 -6.90 7.95 4.81
C LEU A 44 -6.19 7.85 6.17
N ARG A 45 -6.01 6.63 6.70
CA ARG A 45 -5.35 6.42 7.99
C ARG A 45 -3.88 6.80 7.95
N TYR A 46 -3.18 6.43 6.88
CA TYR A 46 -1.79 6.84 6.67
C TYR A 46 -1.62 8.36 6.53
N GLU A 47 -2.54 9.03 5.82
CA GLU A 47 -2.53 10.49 5.69
C GLU A 47 -2.80 11.18 7.04
N ASN A 48 -3.71 10.64 7.85
CA ASN A 48 -3.99 11.14 9.19
C ASN A 48 -2.83 10.90 10.18
N ASP A 49 -2.09 9.81 10.03
CA ASP A 49 -0.91 9.52 10.86
C ASP A 49 0.30 10.43 10.52
N GLU A 50 0.39 11.00 9.30
CA GLU A 50 1.41 12.02 8.97
C GLU A 50 1.08 13.42 9.52
N MET A 51 -0.15 13.63 10.01
CA MET A 51 -0.60 14.89 10.62
C MET A 51 -0.41 14.95 12.15
N LYS A 52 0.18 13.92 12.74
CA LYS A 52 0.62 13.87 14.15
C LYS A 52 2.12 14.08 14.27
#